data_AF-A0A3N5VUZ4-F1
#
_entry.id   AF-A0A3N5VUZ4-F1
#
_cell.length_a   1.000
_cell.length_b   1.000
_cell.length_c   1.000
_cell.angle_alpha   90.00
_cell.angle_beta   90.00
_cell.angle_gamma   90.00
#
_symmetry.space_group_name_H-M   'P 1'
#
loop_
_entity.id
_entity.type
_entity.pdbx_description
1 polymer ?
#
loop_
_entity_poly.entity_id
_entity_poly.type
_entity_poly.pdbx_seq_one_letter_code
_entity_poly.pdbx_strand_id
1 'polypeptide(L)'
;MTTIAINGFGRIGRLVFRALVEQGLLGTSFKVAAVGDIVPADNLAYLLKYDSTQGRFAGTVSSKKSSPDLEDDDIIVVNGHEIKVVSARTPDGLPWKDLGVEIVIESTGLFTDAEKAKGHITAGAKKVIISAPAKGEDGTFVQGVNDDQYDPSKHHIISNASCTTNCLAPIVHVLLKEGIGIEEGLMTTVHSYTATQKTVDGPSRKDWKGGRTAALNIIPSTTGAAKAVALVCPEVKGKLTGMAFRVPTPTVSVVDLTVKTVKETSLAEIKALMKKASETYLKGILEYTEDEVVSSDFIHCKASSIFDAGSSIELNSKFFKLVSWYDNEWGYSNRVIDLLSDVVKKGI
;
A
#
# COMPACT_ATOMS: atom_id res chain seq x y z
N MET A 1 12.15 0.02 -21.45
CA MET A 1 10.94 0.54 -20.79
C MET A 1 9.98 -0.63 -20.65
N THR A 2 9.57 -0.96 -19.42
CA THR A 2 8.67 -2.09 -19.16
C THR A 2 7.24 -1.65 -19.38
N THR A 3 6.43 -2.49 -20.03
CA THR A 3 5.01 -2.20 -20.23
C THR A 3 4.19 -2.78 -19.09
N ILE A 4 3.40 -1.92 -18.45
CA ILE A 4 2.58 -2.27 -17.30
C ILE A 4 1.10 -1.97 -17.52
N ALA A 5 0.25 -2.60 -16.72
CA ALA A 5 -1.15 -2.23 -16.57
C ALA A 5 -1.55 -2.14 -15.10
N ILE A 6 -2.55 -1.32 -14.80
CA ILE A 6 -3.13 -1.19 -13.46
C ILE A 6 -4.57 -1.71 -13.53
N ASN A 7 -4.85 -2.88 -12.97
CA ASN A 7 -6.21 -3.42 -12.91
C ASN A 7 -6.93 -2.92 -11.66
N GLY A 8 -8.05 -2.21 -11.82
CA GLY A 8 -8.74 -1.50 -10.75
C GLY A 8 -8.22 -0.07 -10.59
N PHE A 9 -8.74 0.86 -11.40
CA PHE A 9 -8.42 2.28 -11.37
C PHE A 9 -9.26 3.08 -10.35
N GLY A 10 -9.53 2.42 -9.23
CA GLY A 10 -10.14 2.99 -8.04
C GLY A 10 -9.14 3.83 -7.23
N ARG A 11 -9.34 3.88 -5.90
CA ARG A 11 -8.52 4.72 -5.01
C ARG A 11 -7.03 4.40 -5.07
N ILE A 12 -6.65 3.14 -4.84
CA ILE A 12 -5.23 2.74 -4.85
C ILE A 12 -4.66 2.76 -6.27
N GLY A 13 -5.37 2.25 -7.29
CA GLY A 13 -4.87 2.27 -8.67
C GLY A 13 -4.55 3.69 -9.17
N ARG A 14 -5.40 4.69 -8.88
CA ARG A 14 -5.12 6.09 -9.21
C ARG A 14 -3.91 6.64 -8.45
N LEU A 15 -3.76 6.34 -7.17
CA LEU A 15 -2.65 6.86 -6.38
C LEU A 15 -1.31 6.18 -6.71
N VAL A 16 -1.32 4.90 -7.07
CA VAL A 16 -0.17 4.20 -7.65
C VAL A 16 0.23 4.87 -8.96
N PHE A 17 -0.73 5.18 -9.83
CA PHE A 17 -0.46 5.92 -11.06
C PHE A 17 0.08 7.34 -10.80
N ARG A 18 -0.50 8.09 -9.85
CA ARG A 18 0.00 9.40 -9.45
C ARG A 18 1.44 9.32 -8.94
N ALA A 19 1.73 8.36 -8.05
CA ALA A 19 3.08 8.14 -7.54
C ALA A 19 4.08 7.86 -8.67
N LEU A 20 3.71 7.02 -9.64
CA LEU A 20 4.54 6.75 -10.83
C LEU A 20 4.85 8.03 -11.62
N VAL A 21 3.86 8.90 -11.83
CA VAL A 21 4.05 10.16 -12.55
C VAL A 21 4.90 11.15 -11.77
N GLU A 22 4.63 11.33 -10.47
CA GLU A 22 5.37 12.26 -9.61
C GLU A 22 6.82 11.85 -9.38
N GLN A 23 7.13 10.56 -9.49
CA GLN A 23 8.50 10.06 -9.51
C GLN A 23 9.18 10.21 -10.89
N GLY A 24 8.49 10.75 -11.90
CA GLY A 24 9.02 10.98 -13.24
C GLY A 24 9.23 9.70 -14.06
N LEU A 25 8.50 8.63 -13.74
CA LEU A 25 8.72 7.29 -14.30
C LEU A 25 7.82 6.98 -15.51
N LEU A 26 6.76 7.77 -15.74
CA LEU A 26 5.87 7.61 -16.89
C LEU A 26 6.60 8.01 -18.18
N GLY A 27 6.66 7.08 -19.14
CA GLY A 27 7.30 7.32 -20.44
C GLY A 27 8.83 7.24 -20.43
N THR A 28 9.45 7.08 -19.26
CA THR A 28 10.91 6.93 -19.09
C THR A 28 11.26 5.49 -18.73
N SER A 29 10.81 5.04 -17.56
CA SER A 29 11.02 3.68 -17.04
C SER A 29 9.85 2.76 -17.38
N PHE A 30 8.62 3.29 -17.28
CA PHE A 30 7.39 2.51 -17.45
C PHE A 30 6.46 3.10 -18.50
N LYS A 31 5.93 2.22 -19.36
CA LYS A 31 4.79 2.50 -20.23
C LYS A 31 3.54 1.94 -19.57
N VAL A 32 2.62 2.80 -19.13
CA VAL A 32 1.30 2.35 -18.70
C VAL A 32 0.44 2.14 -19.95
N ALA A 33 0.29 0.90 -20.39
CA ALA A 33 -0.47 0.60 -21.61
C ALA A 33 -1.98 0.69 -21.38
N ALA A 34 -2.44 0.26 -20.20
CA ALA A 34 -3.84 0.28 -19.86
C ALA A 34 -4.11 0.40 -18.36
N VAL A 35 -5.31 0.91 -18.06
CA VAL A 35 -5.92 0.89 -16.73
C VAL A 35 -7.27 0.18 -16.80
N GLY A 36 -7.62 -0.57 -15.76
CA GLY A 36 -8.84 -1.36 -15.69
C GLY A 36 -9.89 -0.73 -14.77
N ASP A 37 -11.06 -0.35 -15.28
CA ASP A 37 -12.22 0.05 -14.44
C ASP A 37 -13.53 -0.10 -15.22
N ILE A 38 -14.68 0.06 -14.54
CA ILE A 38 -16.01 -0.12 -15.13
C ILE A 38 -16.62 1.16 -15.71
N VAL A 39 -16.02 2.32 -15.42
CA VAL A 39 -16.50 3.63 -15.92
C VAL A 39 -15.65 4.12 -17.10
N PRO A 40 -16.18 5.00 -17.96
CA PRO A 40 -15.44 5.50 -19.12
C PRO A 40 -14.24 6.39 -18.78
N ALA A 41 -13.39 6.66 -19.78
CA ALA A 41 -12.11 7.32 -19.59
C ALA A 41 -12.22 8.78 -19.14
N ASP A 42 -13.26 9.50 -19.53
CA ASP A 42 -13.51 10.89 -19.10
C ASP A 42 -13.77 10.98 -17.59
N ASN A 43 -14.52 10.03 -17.04
CA ASN A 43 -14.77 9.90 -15.61
C ASN A 43 -13.48 9.59 -14.84
N LEU A 44 -12.70 8.63 -15.33
CA LEU A 44 -11.40 8.29 -14.74
C LEU A 44 -10.41 9.47 -14.82
N ALA A 45 -10.40 10.20 -15.93
CA ALA A 45 -9.61 11.42 -16.11
C ALA A 45 -10.02 12.50 -15.10
N TYR A 46 -11.32 12.71 -14.87
CA TYR A 46 -11.83 13.61 -13.84
C TYR A 46 -11.38 13.21 -12.43
N LEU A 47 -11.55 11.94 -12.06
CA LEU A 47 -11.15 11.39 -10.76
C LEU A 47 -9.63 11.38 -10.56
N LEU A 48 -8.86 11.27 -11.64
CA LEU A 48 -7.41 11.41 -11.60
C LEU A 48 -7.01 12.88 -11.43
N LYS A 49 -7.73 13.83 -12.01
CA LYS A 49 -7.41 15.27 -11.95
C LYS A 49 -7.70 15.90 -10.59
N TYR A 50 -8.79 15.50 -9.93
CA TYR A 50 -9.26 16.09 -8.67
C TYR A 50 -9.35 15.04 -7.56
N ASP A 51 -8.61 15.24 -6.48
CA ASP A 51 -8.67 14.36 -5.29
C ASP A 51 -8.94 15.20 -4.04
N SER A 52 -9.95 14.79 -3.25
CA SER A 52 -10.39 15.53 -2.06
C SER A 52 -9.37 15.53 -0.92
N THR A 53 -8.41 14.60 -0.93
CA THR A 53 -7.38 14.45 0.11
C THR A 53 -6.00 14.81 -0.40
N GLN A 54 -5.63 14.31 -1.58
CA GLN A 54 -4.29 14.45 -2.17
C GLN A 54 -4.18 15.67 -3.09
N GLY A 55 -5.24 16.47 -3.21
CA GLY A 55 -5.27 17.68 -4.02
C GLY A 55 -5.31 17.43 -5.53
N ARG A 56 -5.00 18.49 -6.29
CA ARG A 56 -5.01 18.47 -7.75
C ARG A 56 -3.81 17.68 -8.27
N PHE A 57 -4.02 16.94 -9.36
CA PHE A 57 -2.94 16.27 -10.06
C PHE A 57 -1.92 17.28 -10.64
N ALA A 58 -0.63 17.02 -10.41
CA ALA A 58 0.47 17.82 -10.94
C ALA A 58 0.79 17.42 -12.39
N GLY A 59 -0.03 17.87 -13.34
CA GLY A 59 0.18 17.61 -14.76
C GLY A 59 -1.06 17.87 -15.60
N THR A 60 -1.02 17.41 -16.85
CA THR A 60 -2.16 17.49 -17.77
C THR A 60 -2.88 16.15 -17.83
N VAL A 61 -4.21 16.20 -17.74
CA VAL A 61 -5.08 15.03 -17.85
C VAL A 61 -6.26 15.40 -18.74
N SER A 62 -6.50 14.58 -19.75
CA SER A 62 -7.66 14.65 -20.65
C SER A 62 -8.06 13.23 -21.07
N SER A 63 -9.13 13.10 -21.84
CA SER A 63 -9.60 11.84 -22.40
C SER A 63 -9.98 12.04 -23.87
N LYS A 64 -10.02 10.93 -24.62
CA LYS A 64 -10.50 10.90 -26.01
C LYS A 64 -10.98 9.50 -26.39
N LYS A 65 -11.68 9.43 -27.51
CA LYS A 65 -12.03 8.18 -28.20
C LYS A 65 -10.88 7.67 -29.04
N SER A 66 -10.67 6.36 -29.05
CA SER A 66 -9.77 5.66 -29.96
C SER A 66 -10.35 5.53 -31.38
N SER A 67 -11.68 5.58 -31.51
CA SER A 67 -12.41 5.54 -32.77
C SER A 67 -13.64 6.46 -32.71
N PRO A 68 -14.01 7.14 -33.83
CA PRO A 68 -15.21 7.98 -33.88
C PRO A 68 -16.51 7.21 -33.61
N ASP A 69 -16.54 5.89 -33.80
CA ASP A 69 -17.73 5.06 -33.64
C ASP A 69 -18.03 4.69 -32.17
N LEU A 70 -17.12 4.98 -31.25
CA LEU A 70 -17.34 4.72 -29.82
C LEU A 70 -18.33 5.74 -29.23
N GLU A 71 -19.18 5.28 -28.31
CA GLU A 71 -20.10 6.14 -27.57
C GLU A 71 -19.34 7.01 -26.56
N ASP A 72 -18.47 6.38 -25.77
CA ASP A 72 -17.69 7.01 -24.71
C ASP A 72 -16.18 7.07 -25.02
N ASP A 73 -15.46 7.92 -24.29
CA ASP A 73 -14.00 7.94 -24.32
C ASP A 73 -13.41 6.65 -23.70
N ASP A 74 -12.43 6.07 -24.37
CA ASP A 74 -11.73 4.84 -23.95
C ASP A 74 -10.21 5.03 -23.80
N ILE A 75 -9.71 6.26 -23.96
CA ILE A 75 -8.31 6.63 -23.77
C ILE A 75 -8.20 7.77 -22.76
N ILE A 76 -7.36 7.60 -21.75
CA ILE A 76 -6.87 8.70 -20.90
C ILE A 76 -5.55 9.20 -21.49
N VAL A 77 -5.39 10.52 -21.58
CA VAL A 77 -4.15 11.17 -22.00
C VAL A 77 -3.55 11.93 -20.82
N VAL A 78 -2.38 11.49 -20.35
CA VAL A 78 -1.66 12.09 -19.22
C VAL A 78 -0.29 12.56 -19.68
N ASN A 79 -0.01 13.87 -19.60
CA ASN A 79 1.26 14.44 -20.03
C ASN A 79 1.67 14.01 -21.46
N GLY A 80 0.70 13.87 -22.35
CA GLY A 80 0.89 13.41 -23.73
C GLY A 80 0.96 11.89 -23.93
N HIS A 81 0.94 11.09 -22.85
CA HIS A 81 0.92 9.63 -22.94
C HIS A 81 -0.51 9.09 -22.98
N GLU A 82 -0.80 8.26 -23.97
CA GLU A 82 -2.09 7.61 -24.16
C GLU A 82 -2.16 6.27 -23.42
N ILE A 83 -3.25 6.08 -22.67
CA ILE A 83 -3.47 4.94 -21.79
C ILE A 83 -4.88 4.42 -22.04
N LYS A 84 -4.99 3.14 -22.45
CA LYS A 84 -6.28 2.54 -22.77
C LYS A 84 -7.07 2.21 -21.50
N VAL A 85 -8.37 2.48 -21.50
CA VAL A 85 -9.29 1.99 -20.47
C VAL A 85 -9.86 0.66 -20.93
N VAL A 86 -9.70 -0.36 -20.11
CA VAL A 86 -10.19 -1.72 -20.40
C VAL A 86 -11.04 -2.24 -19.25
N SER A 87 -11.91 -3.19 -19.53
CA SER A 87 -12.67 -3.87 -18.48
C SER A 87 -12.95 -5.31 -18.88
N ALA A 88 -12.98 -6.19 -17.90
CA ALA A 88 -13.41 -7.58 -18.06
C ALA A 88 -13.97 -8.09 -16.74
N ARG A 89 -14.83 -9.11 -16.80
CA ARG A 89 -15.40 -9.73 -15.59
C ARG A 89 -14.36 -10.54 -14.81
N THR A 90 -13.41 -11.14 -15.51
CA THR A 90 -12.35 -11.97 -14.94
C THR A 90 -10.99 -11.60 -15.55
N PRO A 91 -9.88 -11.79 -14.81
CA PRO A 91 -8.56 -11.33 -15.26
C PRO A 91 -8.05 -11.94 -16.57
N ASP A 92 -8.48 -13.16 -16.90
CA ASP A 92 -8.11 -13.90 -18.12
C ASP A 92 -8.78 -13.36 -19.39
N GLY A 93 -9.84 -12.55 -19.26
CA GLY A 93 -10.49 -11.87 -20.37
C GLY A 93 -9.86 -10.51 -20.72
N LEU A 94 -8.80 -10.09 -20.03
CA LEU A 94 -8.14 -8.81 -20.27
C LEU A 94 -7.12 -8.91 -21.41
N PRO A 95 -6.94 -7.86 -22.24
CA PRO A 95 -6.15 -7.93 -23.47
C PRO A 95 -4.64 -7.71 -23.21
N TRP A 96 -4.05 -8.33 -22.18
CA TRP A 96 -2.66 -8.08 -21.78
C TRP A 96 -1.65 -8.46 -22.85
N LYS A 97 -1.83 -9.62 -23.49
CA LYS A 97 -1.00 -10.07 -24.60
C LYS A 97 -1.01 -9.07 -25.76
N ASP A 98 -2.19 -8.62 -26.17
CA ASP A 98 -2.36 -7.72 -27.31
C ASP A 98 -1.77 -6.33 -27.04
N LEU A 99 -1.82 -5.90 -25.77
CA LEU A 99 -1.24 -4.64 -25.31
C LEU A 99 0.25 -4.74 -24.96
N GLY A 100 0.84 -5.94 -25.02
CA GLY A 100 2.24 -6.20 -24.66
C GLY A 100 2.54 -5.96 -23.19
N VAL A 101 1.55 -6.13 -22.30
CA VAL A 101 1.69 -5.90 -20.85
C VAL A 101 2.53 -7.02 -20.23
N GLU A 102 3.59 -6.65 -19.52
CA GLU A 102 4.50 -7.57 -18.85
C GLU A 102 4.19 -7.72 -17.36
N ILE A 103 3.80 -6.63 -16.70
CA ILE A 103 3.48 -6.62 -15.27
C ILE A 103 2.11 -5.99 -15.05
N VAL A 104 1.27 -6.65 -14.26
CA VAL A 104 -0.02 -6.09 -13.81
C VAL A 104 0.06 -5.73 -12.34
N ILE A 105 -0.39 -4.52 -12.01
CA ILE A 105 -0.69 -4.12 -10.64
C ILE A 105 -2.17 -4.41 -10.41
N GLU A 106 -2.48 -5.37 -9.54
CA GLU A 106 -3.82 -5.79 -9.19
C GLU A 106 -4.34 -5.01 -7.97
N SER A 107 -5.24 -4.06 -8.23
CA SER A 107 -5.76 -3.08 -7.28
C SER A 107 -7.29 -3.04 -7.20
N THR A 108 -7.99 -4.04 -7.73
CA THR A 108 -9.45 -4.15 -7.62
C THR A 108 -9.90 -4.50 -6.21
N GLY A 109 -9.05 -5.23 -5.46
CA GLY A 109 -9.40 -5.84 -4.18
C GLY A 109 -10.28 -7.09 -4.30
N LEU A 110 -10.63 -7.53 -5.52
CA LEU A 110 -11.45 -8.71 -5.78
C LEU A 110 -10.60 -9.98 -6.01
N PHE A 111 -9.37 -9.80 -6.51
CA PHE A 111 -8.47 -10.88 -6.90
C PHE A 111 -7.25 -11.00 -5.97
N THR A 112 -7.48 -10.95 -4.66
CA THR A 112 -6.43 -11.15 -3.63
C THR A 112 -6.07 -12.62 -3.40
N ASP A 113 -6.73 -13.55 -4.09
CA ASP A 113 -6.41 -14.98 -4.09
C ASP A 113 -5.54 -15.25 -5.33
N ALA A 114 -4.33 -15.81 -5.14
CA ALA A 114 -3.36 -15.98 -6.21
C ALA A 114 -3.89 -16.85 -7.35
N GLU A 115 -4.72 -17.86 -7.06
CA GLU A 115 -5.34 -18.69 -8.10
C GLU A 115 -6.27 -17.89 -9.01
N LYS A 116 -6.94 -16.86 -8.47
CA LYS A 116 -7.77 -15.95 -9.28
C LYS A 116 -6.91 -14.93 -10.01
N ALA A 117 -5.89 -14.39 -9.35
CA ALA A 117 -4.96 -13.43 -9.94
C ALA A 117 -4.16 -14.04 -11.11
N LYS A 118 -3.96 -15.36 -11.13
CA LYS A 118 -3.33 -16.10 -12.23
C LYS A 118 -3.99 -15.88 -13.58
N GLY A 119 -5.26 -15.48 -13.63
CA GLY A 119 -5.90 -15.08 -14.87
C GLY A 119 -5.15 -13.95 -15.61
N HIS A 120 -4.47 -13.04 -14.91
CA HIS A 120 -3.61 -12.03 -15.55
C HIS A 120 -2.45 -12.66 -16.32
N ILE A 121 -1.85 -13.72 -15.78
CA ILE A 121 -0.78 -14.46 -16.45
C ILE A 121 -1.33 -15.19 -17.68
N THR A 122 -2.50 -15.82 -17.54
CA THR A 122 -3.21 -16.46 -18.67
C THR A 122 -3.51 -15.45 -19.79
N ALA A 123 -3.89 -14.22 -19.44
CA ALA A 123 -4.15 -13.13 -20.38
C ALA A 123 -2.87 -12.58 -21.06
N GLY A 124 -1.67 -12.97 -20.60
CA GLY A 124 -0.40 -12.66 -21.26
C GLY A 124 0.60 -11.87 -20.42
N ALA A 125 0.26 -11.45 -19.20
CA ALA A 125 1.22 -10.83 -18.30
C ALA A 125 2.26 -11.85 -17.81
N LYS A 126 3.46 -11.39 -17.44
CA LYS A 126 4.53 -12.22 -16.88
C LYS A 126 4.55 -12.21 -15.35
N LYS A 127 4.18 -11.07 -14.75
CA LYS A 127 4.16 -10.86 -13.30
C LYS A 127 2.89 -10.13 -12.84
N VAL A 128 2.49 -10.37 -11.60
CA VAL A 128 1.36 -9.71 -10.94
C VAL A 128 1.79 -9.22 -9.56
N ILE A 129 1.52 -7.95 -9.27
CA ILE A 129 1.71 -7.33 -7.95
C ILE A 129 0.33 -7.04 -7.37
N ILE A 130 -0.07 -7.79 -6.35
CA ILE A 130 -1.32 -7.58 -5.63
C ILE A 130 -1.11 -6.44 -4.61
N SER A 131 -1.88 -5.36 -4.75
CA SER A 131 -1.81 -4.19 -3.86
C SER A 131 -2.68 -4.35 -2.61
N ALA A 132 -2.64 -5.54 -2.00
CA ALA A 132 -3.31 -5.91 -0.76
C ALA A 132 -2.69 -7.22 -0.20
N PRO A 133 -2.94 -7.58 1.07
CA PRO A 133 -2.63 -8.92 1.57
C PRO A 133 -3.29 -9.99 0.69
N ALA A 134 -2.48 -10.95 0.26
CA ALA A 134 -2.94 -12.02 -0.62
C ALA A 134 -3.11 -13.34 0.13
N LYS A 135 -3.64 -14.34 -0.58
CA LYS A 135 -3.67 -15.72 -0.15
C LYS A 135 -3.09 -16.60 -1.26
N GLY A 136 -2.12 -17.43 -0.89
CA GLY A 136 -1.50 -18.40 -1.80
C GLY A 136 -0.55 -17.76 -2.82
N GLU A 137 -0.17 -16.51 -2.61
CA GLU A 137 0.84 -15.81 -3.39
C GLU A 137 2.23 -16.42 -3.20
N ASP A 138 3.11 -16.21 -4.19
CA ASP A 138 4.47 -16.78 -4.17
C ASP A 138 5.36 -16.11 -3.12
N GLY A 139 5.04 -14.87 -2.74
CA GLY A 139 5.73 -14.13 -1.70
C GLY A 139 5.05 -12.81 -1.34
N THR A 140 5.19 -12.42 -0.07
CA THR A 140 4.82 -11.10 0.43
C THR A 140 6.09 -10.31 0.70
N PHE A 141 6.18 -9.10 0.15
CA PHE A 141 7.37 -8.24 0.25
C PHE A 141 7.01 -6.90 0.88
N VAL A 142 7.87 -6.46 1.81
CA VAL A 142 7.85 -5.11 2.38
C VAL A 142 9.23 -4.49 2.12
N GLN A 143 9.20 -3.35 1.45
CA GLN A 143 10.38 -2.58 1.06
C GLN A 143 11.21 -2.16 2.28
N GLY A 144 12.53 -2.36 2.21
CA GLY A 144 13.50 -2.13 3.27
C GLY A 144 13.55 -3.23 4.35
N VAL A 145 12.71 -4.27 4.25
CA VAL A 145 12.59 -5.31 5.28
C VAL A 145 12.99 -6.69 4.74
N ASN A 146 12.35 -7.14 3.66
CA ASN A 146 12.61 -8.44 3.06
C ASN A 146 12.54 -8.43 1.51
N ASP A 147 12.51 -7.24 0.90
CA ASP A 147 12.47 -7.04 -0.54
C ASP A 147 13.69 -7.64 -1.26
N ASP A 148 14.82 -7.79 -0.57
CA ASP A 148 16.01 -8.51 -1.01
C ASP A 148 15.73 -9.98 -1.36
N GLN A 149 14.72 -10.60 -0.73
CA GLN A 149 14.35 -12.01 -0.92
C GLN A 149 13.55 -12.29 -2.20
N TYR A 150 13.22 -11.27 -3.00
CA TYR A 150 12.57 -11.48 -4.28
C TYR A 150 13.44 -12.32 -5.25
N ASP A 151 12.91 -13.47 -5.66
CA ASP A 151 13.48 -14.37 -6.67
C ASP A 151 12.63 -14.36 -7.95
N PRO A 152 13.13 -13.82 -9.08
CA PRO A 152 12.38 -13.72 -10.33
C PRO A 152 11.99 -15.09 -10.93
N SER A 153 12.68 -16.17 -10.56
CA SER A 153 12.38 -17.52 -11.06
C SER A 153 11.23 -18.21 -10.31
N LYS A 154 10.88 -17.71 -9.12
CA LYS A 154 9.86 -18.31 -8.25
C LYS A 154 8.66 -17.40 -8.04
N HIS A 155 8.87 -16.09 -8.04
CA HIS A 155 7.86 -15.13 -7.60
C HIS A 155 7.21 -14.46 -8.81
N HIS A 156 6.06 -14.97 -9.21
CA HIS A 156 5.27 -14.48 -10.35
C HIS A 156 4.05 -13.68 -9.91
N ILE A 157 3.38 -14.12 -8.86
CA ILE A 157 2.24 -13.45 -8.25
C ILE A 157 2.64 -13.12 -6.81
N ILE A 158 2.87 -11.83 -6.55
CA ILE A 158 3.40 -11.36 -5.27
C ILE A 158 2.46 -10.35 -4.62
N SER A 159 2.59 -10.18 -3.31
CA SER A 159 1.84 -9.18 -2.55
C SER A 159 2.76 -8.09 -2.00
N ASN A 160 2.31 -6.84 -2.09
CA ASN A 160 2.93 -5.70 -1.39
C ASN A 160 2.41 -5.54 0.05
N ALA A 161 1.84 -6.61 0.64
CA ALA A 161 1.17 -6.61 1.94
C ALA A 161 0.04 -5.56 2.07
N SER A 162 -0.21 -5.07 3.29
CA SER A 162 -1.13 -3.97 3.58
C SER A 162 -0.39 -2.67 3.95
N CYS A 163 -1.08 -1.54 3.89
CA CYS A 163 -0.57 -0.26 4.40
C CYS A 163 -0.14 -0.34 5.88
N THR A 164 -0.95 -0.95 6.76
CA THR A 164 -0.57 -1.12 8.18
C THR A 164 0.63 -2.05 8.35
N THR A 165 0.76 -3.11 7.55
CA THR A 165 1.95 -3.98 7.58
C THR A 165 3.20 -3.21 7.15
N ASN A 166 3.10 -2.39 6.09
CA ASN A 166 4.21 -1.54 5.64
C ASN A 166 4.61 -0.48 6.67
N CYS A 167 3.70 -0.02 7.54
CA CYS A 167 4.03 0.87 8.65
C CYS A 167 4.66 0.12 9.84
N LEU A 168 4.11 -1.03 10.22
CA LEU A 168 4.55 -1.78 11.40
C LEU A 168 5.87 -2.54 11.18
N ALA A 169 6.07 -3.13 10.00
CA ALA A 169 7.22 -3.98 9.72
C ALA A 169 8.57 -3.26 9.83
N PRO A 170 8.76 -2.00 9.35
CA PRO A 170 10.00 -1.25 9.57
C PRO A 170 10.36 -1.07 11.05
N ILE A 171 9.39 -0.75 11.91
CA ILE A 171 9.62 -0.61 13.36
C ILE A 171 10.07 -1.95 13.96
N VAL A 172 9.37 -3.04 13.61
CA VAL A 172 9.75 -4.39 14.04
C VAL A 172 11.13 -4.78 13.53
N HIS A 173 11.44 -4.47 12.28
CA HIS A 173 12.72 -4.76 11.65
C HIS A 173 13.88 -4.08 12.38
N VAL A 174 13.75 -2.81 12.78
CA VAL A 174 14.77 -2.11 13.58
C VAL A 174 14.99 -2.81 14.92
N LEU A 175 13.90 -3.14 15.66
CA LEU A 175 14.03 -3.82 16.95
C LEU A 175 14.72 -5.19 16.85
N LEU A 176 14.49 -5.92 15.75
CA LEU A 176 15.14 -7.20 15.49
C LEU A 176 16.61 -7.02 15.07
N LYS A 177 16.86 -6.15 14.09
CA LYS A 177 18.17 -5.94 13.47
C LYS A 177 19.20 -5.34 14.42
N GLU A 178 18.77 -4.44 15.30
CA GLU A 178 19.63 -3.84 16.33
C GLU A 178 19.76 -4.72 17.58
N GLY A 179 19.13 -5.91 17.58
CA GLY A 179 19.34 -6.93 18.59
C GLY A 179 18.61 -6.72 19.92
N ILE A 180 17.64 -5.81 19.99
CA ILE A 180 16.72 -5.63 21.14
C ILE A 180 15.77 -6.84 21.25
N GLY A 181 15.21 -7.25 20.11
CA GLY A 181 14.27 -8.36 19.99
C GLY A 181 12.88 -8.06 20.54
N ILE A 182 11.91 -8.88 20.11
CA ILE A 182 10.52 -8.83 20.56
C ILE A 182 10.17 -10.16 21.24
N GLU A 183 9.73 -10.08 22.50
CA GLU A 183 9.22 -11.22 23.26
C GLU A 183 7.74 -11.44 22.93
N GLU A 184 6.93 -10.40 23.09
CA GLU A 184 5.51 -10.38 22.76
C GLU A 184 5.06 -8.94 22.48
N GLY A 185 4.01 -8.75 21.68
CA GLY A 185 3.48 -7.43 21.39
C GLY A 185 2.05 -7.43 20.88
N LEU A 186 1.35 -6.35 21.24
CA LEU A 186 0.00 -6.05 20.79
C LEU A 186 0.01 -4.71 20.09
N MET A 187 -0.59 -4.68 18.91
CA MET A 187 -0.71 -3.45 18.15
C MET A 187 -2.16 -3.02 17.97
N THR A 188 -2.39 -1.73 18.02
CA THR A 188 -3.64 -1.09 17.62
C THR A 188 -3.33 -0.13 16.49
N THR A 189 -4.11 -0.15 15.41
CA THR A 189 -4.10 0.96 14.45
C THR A 189 -5.33 1.83 14.66
N VAL A 190 -5.11 3.12 14.92
CA VAL A 190 -6.16 4.13 14.79
C VAL A 190 -6.14 4.55 13.33
N HIS A 191 -7.15 4.08 12.60
CA HIS A 191 -7.12 4.03 11.15
C HIS A 191 -8.24 4.88 10.57
N SER A 192 -7.93 5.70 9.57
CA SER A 192 -8.94 6.39 8.78
C SER A 192 -9.96 5.43 8.16
N TYR A 193 -11.19 5.89 7.92
CA TYR A 193 -12.17 5.07 7.22
C TYR A 193 -11.75 4.87 5.75
N THR A 194 -12.25 3.83 5.09
CA THR A 194 -11.89 3.49 3.70
C THR A 194 -13.13 3.25 2.86
N ALA A 195 -12.93 3.01 1.55
CA ALA A 195 -14.02 2.79 0.59
C ALA A 195 -14.94 1.59 0.91
N THR A 196 -14.51 0.68 1.79
CA THR A 196 -15.34 -0.47 2.19
C THR A 196 -16.42 -0.12 3.22
N GLN A 197 -16.22 0.95 4.00
CA GLN A 197 -17.17 1.41 5.02
C GLN A 197 -18.33 2.20 4.40
N LYS A 198 -19.40 2.42 5.17
CA LYS A 198 -20.65 3.02 4.69
C LYS A 198 -20.81 4.46 5.14
N THR A 199 -21.40 5.29 4.27
CA THR A 199 -21.73 6.69 4.55
C THR A 199 -22.86 6.82 5.57
N VAL A 200 -23.77 5.85 5.60
CA VAL A 200 -24.85 5.70 6.58
C VAL A 200 -24.96 4.23 6.98
N ASP A 201 -25.67 3.94 8.07
CA ASP A 201 -25.89 2.56 8.52
C ASP A 201 -26.45 1.68 7.40
N GLY A 202 -25.76 0.58 7.09
CA GLY A 202 -26.07 -0.25 5.93
C GLY A 202 -25.55 -1.69 6.04
N PRO A 203 -25.94 -2.56 5.11
CA PRO A 203 -25.64 -3.98 5.18
C PRO A 203 -24.14 -4.26 4.98
N SER A 204 -23.57 -5.06 5.89
CA SER A 204 -22.22 -5.62 5.78
C SER A 204 -22.24 -7.09 6.20
N ARG A 205 -22.08 -7.99 5.21
CA ARG A 205 -22.30 -9.44 5.40
C ARG A 205 -21.30 -10.10 6.36
N LYS A 206 -20.06 -9.58 6.40
CA LYS A 206 -18.95 -10.19 7.16
C LYS A 206 -18.45 -9.34 8.32
N ASP A 207 -18.76 -8.05 8.34
CA ASP A 207 -18.32 -7.11 9.37
C ASP A 207 -19.46 -6.16 9.76
N TRP A 208 -20.28 -6.58 10.72
CA TRP A 208 -21.46 -5.81 11.15
C TRP A 208 -21.09 -4.43 11.68
N LYS A 209 -19.95 -4.31 12.38
CA LYS A 209 -19.46 -3.04 12.93
C LYS A 209 -19.10 -2.09 11.78
N GLY A 210 -18.42 -2.58 10.75
CA GLY A 210 -18.08 -1.82 9.54
C GLY A 210 -19.27 -1.38 8.68
N GLY A 211 -20.47 -1.90 8.94
CA GLY A 211 -21.72 -1.44 8.30
C GLY A 211 -22.30 -0.17 8.92
N ARG A 212 -21.82 0.27 10.08
CA ARG A 212 -22.27 1.51 10.74
C ARG A 212 -21.64 2.74 10.07
N THR A 213 -22.31 3.88 10.20
CA THR A 213 -21.93 5.18 9.66
C THR A 213 -20.47 5.53 10.01
N ALA A 214 -19.59 5.55 8.99
CA ALA A 214 -18.15 5.65 9.18
C ALA A 214 -17.70 6.99 9.79
N ALA A 215 -18.27 8.09 9.30
CA ALA A 215 -17.88 9.45 9.68
C ALA A 215 -18.44 9.93 11.03
N LEU A 216 -19.15 9.06 11.76
CA LEU A 216 -19.76 9.37 13.07
C LEU A 216 -19.26 8.47 14.20
N ASN A 217 -18.60 7.36 13.89
CA ASN A 217 -18.28 6.32 14.88
C ASN A 217 -16.79 6.05 14.99
N ILE A 218 -16.38 5.62 16.19
CA ILE A 218 -15.15 4.85 16.40
C ILE A 218 -15.54 3.38 16.28
N ILE A 219 -15.06 2.69 15.24
CA ILE A 219 -15.50 1.34 14.88
C ILE A 219 -14.36 0.34 15.14
N PRO A 220 -14.44 -0.51 16.18
CA PRO A 220 -13.47 -1.56 16.41
C PRO A 220 -13.54 -2.61 15.29
N SER A 221 -12.39 -3.08 14.81
CA SER A 221 -12.26 -4.08 13.76
C SER A 221 -11.06 -4.99 14.02
N THR A 222 -11.09 -6.21 13.49
CA THR A 222 -9.93 -7.10 13.51
C THR A 222 -8.96 -6.71 12.39
N THR A 223 -7.67 -7.01 12.56
CA THR A 223 -6.67 -6.80 11.51
C THR A 223 -5.75 -8.00 11.37
N GLY A 224 -5.36 -8.30 10.14
CA GLY A 224 -4.32 -9.28 9.84
C GLY A 224 -2.91 -8.70 9.85
N ALA A 225 -2.75 -7.37 9.97
CA ALA A 225 -1.48 -6.69 9.71
C ALA A 225 -0.32 -7.20 10.58
N ALA A 226 -0.52 -7.31 11.90
CA ALA A 226 0.48 -7.82 12.84
C ALA A 226 0.86 -9.28 12.55
N LYS A 227 -0.11 -10.11 12.15
CA LYS A 227 0.16 -11.51 11.75
C LYS A 227 0.93 -11.56 10.44
N ALA A 228 0.64 -10.65 9.51
CA ALA A 228 1.35 -10.54 8.23
C ALA A 228 2.80 -10.06 8.40
N VAL A 229 3.16 -9.36 9.48
CA VAL A 229 4.56 -9.05 9.78
C VAL A 229 5.39 -10.33 9.92
N ALA A 230 4.81 -11.43 10.42
CA ALA A 230 5.52 -12.71 10.50
C ALA A 230 5.87 -13.33 9.13
N LEU A 231 5.26 -12.87 8.03
CA LEU A 231 5.62 -13.30 6.68
C LEU A 231 6.90 -12.63 6.19
N VAL A 232 7.23 -11.44 6.71
CA VAL A 232 8.40 -10.65 6.32
C VAL A 232 9.50 -10.61 7.39
N CYS A 233 9.13 -10.85 8.65
CA CYS A 233 10.01 -11.02 9.80
C CYS A 233 9.64 -12.33 10.53
N PRO A 234 10.11 -13.50 10.07
CA PRO A 234 9.71 -14.80 10.63
C PRO A 234 9.96 -14.96 12.15
N GLU A 235 10.93 -14.23 12.70
CA GLU A 235 11.32 -14.23 14.12
C GLU A 235 10.21 -13.77 15.08
N VAL A 236 9.19 -13.08 14.56
CA VAL A 236 8.02 -12.62 15.32
C VAL A 236 6.76 -13.47 15.10
N LYS A 237 6.88 -14.62 14.42
CA LYS A 237 5.78 -15.56 14.23
C LYS A 237 5.18 -15.99 15.58
N GLY A 238 3.89 -15.71 15.75
CA GLY A 238 3.15 -16.02 16.99
C GLY A 238 3.36 -15.03 18.13
N LYS A 239 4.22 -14.01 17.97
CA LYS A 239 4.52 -13.01 19.02
C LYS A 239 3.73 -11.72 18.90
N LEU A 240 3.18 -11.44 17.71
CA LEU A 240 2.44 -10.23 17.41
C LEU A 240 1.00 -10.52 16.98
N THR A 241 0.06 -9.77 17.53
CA THR A 241 -1.31 -9.67 17.02
C THR A 241 -1.82 -8.23 17.24
N GLY A 242 -3.01 -7.91 16.73
CA GLY A 242 -3.54 -6.58 16.91
C GLY A 242 -4.99 -6.39 16.50
N MET A 243 -5.43 -5.16 16.62
CA MET A 243 -6.76 -4.71 16.22
C MET A 243 -6.69 -3.34 15.54
N ALA A 244 -7.84 -2.90 15.03
CA ALA A 244 -8.00 -1.57 14.46
C ALA A 244 -9.18 -0.84 15.13
N PHE A 245 -9.07 0.47 15.25
CA PHE A 245 -10.20 1.37 15.43
C PHE A 245 -10.32 2.22 14.18
N ARG A 246 -11.44 2.10 13.45
CA ARG A 246 -11.73 3.01 12.34
C ARG A 246 -12.32 4.29 12.91
N VAL A 247 -11.74 5.43 12.56
CA VAL A 247 -12.15 6.75 13.09
C VAL A 247 -12.57 7.71 11.98
N PRO A 248 -13.31 8.79 12.28
CA PRO A 248 -13.83 9.76 11.31
C PRO A 248 -12.79 10.69 10.64
N THR A 249 -11.69 10.14 10.15
CA THR A 249 -10.69 10.83 9.32
C THR A 249 -10.63 10.17 7.93
N PRO A 250 -10.46 10.95 6.85
CA PRO A 250 -10.53 10.42 5.47
C PRO A 250 -9.24 9.76 4.99
N THR A 251 -8.09 10.13 5.55
CA THR A 251 -6.77 9.55 5.26
C THR A 251 -5.82 9.79 6.42
N VAL A 252 -4.64 9.19 6.35
CA VAL A 252 -3.63 9.08 7.40
C VAL A 252 -4.11 8.22 8.56
N SER A 253 -3.21 7.40 9.08
CA SER A 253 -3.45 6.47 10.16
C SER A 253 -2.20 6.38 11.04
N VAL A 254 -2.34 5.78 12.21
CA VAL A 254 -1.24 5.61 13.16
C VAL A 254 -1.25 4.19 13.72
N VAL A 255 -0.04 3.64 13.89
CA VAL A 255 0.23 2.40 14.61
C VAL A 255 0.61 2.76 16.04
N ASP A 256 -0.05 2.11 17.00
CA ASP A 256 0.34 2.02 18.40
C ASP A 256 0.79 0.58 18.64
N LEU A 257 2.09 0.36 18.83
CA LEU A 257 2.68 -0.92 19.18
C LEU A 257 3.05 -0.93 20.67
N THR A 258 2.34 -1.71 21.47
CA THR A 258 2.75 -2.03 22.84
C THR A 258 3.56 -3.32 22.82
N VAL A 259 4.81 -3.26 23.27
CA VAL A 259 5.79 -4.33 23.06
C VAL A 259 6.60 -4.60 24.32
N LYS A 260 6.80 -5.89 24.58
CA LYS A 260 7.78 -6.39 25.54
C LYS A 260 9.05 -6.83 24.80
N THR A 261 10.19 -6.23 25.14
CA THR A 261 11.48 -6.52 24.48
C THR A 261 12.18 -7.70 25.14
N VAL A 262 13.02 -8.42 24.39
CA VAL A 262 13.79 -9.55 24.93
C VAL A 262 14.89 -9.04 25.86
N LYS A 263 15.66 -8.05 25.38
CA LYS A 263 16.70 -7.39 26.16
C LYS A 263 16.16 -6.15 26.87
N GLU A 264 16.75 -5.86 28.02
CA GLU A 264 16.56 -4.57 28.67
C GLU A 264 17.16 -3.46 27.80
N THR A 265 16.45 -2.34 27.71
CA THR A 265 16.81 -1.15 26.96
C THR A 265 16.11 0.06 27.58
N SER A 266 16.14 1.21 26.90
CA SER A 266 15.38 2.40 27.25
C SER A 266 14.73 2.99 26.01
N LEU A 267 13.70 3.81 26.18
CA LEU A 267 13.08 4.51 25.06
C LEU A 267 14.07 5.48 24.40
N ALA A 268 15.02 6.04 25.13
CA ALA A 268 16.10 6.87 24.56
C ALA A 268 16.95 6.07 23.56
N GLU A 269 17.32 4.83 23.91
CA GLU A 269 18.04 3.93 23.01
C GLU A 269 17.19 3.54 21.80
N ILE A 270 15.93 3.14 22.01
CA ILE A 270 15.00 2.83 20.91
C ILE A 270 14.86 4.01 19.95
N LYS A 271 14.68 5.23 20.47
CA LYS A 271 14.59 6.47 19.67
C LYS A 271 15.85 6.69 18.83
N ALA A 272 17.03 6.54 19.43
CA ALA A 272 18.30 6.71 18.73
C ALA A 272 18.47 5.67 17.61
N LEU A 273 18.07 4.42 17.84
CA LEU A 273 18.12 3.36 16.83
C LEU A 273 17.13 3.60 15.69
N MET A 274 15.90 4.04 15.98
CA MET A 274 14.91 4.40 14.96
C MET A 274 15.39 5.58 14.10
N LYS A 275 15.95 6.62 14.72
CA LYS A 275 16.52 7.78 14.02
C LYS A 275 17.72 7.39 13.15
N LYS A 276 18.64 6.57 13.69
CA LYS A 276 19.75 6.03 12.91
C LYS A 276 19.25 5.22 11.71
N ALA A 277 18.25 4.36 11.90
CA ALA A 277 17.72 3.54 10.82
C ALA A 277 17.04 4.39 9.72
N SER A 278 16.26 5.40 10.10
CA SER A 278 15.62 6.33 9.15
C SER A 278 16.63 7.15 8.34
N GLU A 279 17.79 7.46 8.92
CA GLU A 279 18.85 8.21 8.24
C GLU A 279 19.81 7.30 7.42
N THR A 280 19.76 5.99 7.63
CA THR A 280 20.68 5.02 7.00
C THR A 280 19.96 3.93 6.20
N TYR A 281 19.81 2.73 6.75
CA TYR A 281 19.40 1.54 6.00
C TYR A 281 17.89 1.43 5.75
N LEU A 282 17.08 2.31 6.33
CA LEU A 282 15.65 2.46 6.03
C LEU A 282 15.30 3.85 5.47
N LYS A 283 16.29 4.58 4.95
CA LYS A 283 16.07 5.91 4.38
C LYS A 283 15.01 5.89 3.27
N GLY A 284 14.00 6.74 3.41
CA GLY A 284 12.85 6.82 2.49
C GLY A 284 11.74 5.80 2.76
N ILE A 285 11.96 4.85 3.68
CA ILE A 285 10.96 3.88 4.15
C ILE A 285 10.49 4.24 5.56
N LEU A 286 11.44 4.44 6.47
CA LEU A 286 11.22 4.93 7.83
C LEU A 286 11.65 6.39 7.90
N GLU A 287 10.78 7.23 8.45
CA GLU A 287 11.08 8.60 8.86
C GLU A 287 10.95 8.71 10.39
N TYR A 288 11.43 9.83 10.95
CA TYR A 288 11.47 10.10 12.38
C TYR A 288 11.09 11.55 12.62
N THR A 289 10.23 11.81 13.60
CA THR A 289 9.83 13.18 13.98
C THR A 289 9.87 13.38 15.50
N GLU A 290 10.25 14.59 15.90
CA GLU A 290 10.21 15.11 17.27
C GLU A 290 9.26 16.33 17.38
N ASP A 291 8.63 16.71 16.26
CA ASP A 291 7.73 17.85 16.19
C ASP A 291 6.34 17.48 16.76
N GLU A 292 5.61 18.48 17.25
CA GLU A 292 4.23 18.36 17.73
C GLU A 292 3.24 18.29 16.55
N VAL A 293 3.14 17.10 15.97
CA VAL A 293 2.41 16.81 14.72
C VAL A 293 1.05 16.16 14.95
N VAL A 294 0.16 16.28 13.96
CA VAL A 294 -1.14 15.60 13.92
C VAL A 294 -1.36 14.92 12.57
N SER A 295 -2.48 14.18 12.42
CA SER A 295 -2.73 13.35 11.23
C SER A 295 -2.67 14.11 9.90
N SER A 296 -3.16 15.34 9.83
CA SER A 296 -3.18 16.12 8.59
C SER A 296 -1.78 16.46 8.06
N ASP A 297 -0.77 16.51 8.93
CA ASP A 297 0.58 16.90 8.58
C ASP A 297 1.31 15.81 7.79
N PHE A 298 0.77 14.59 7.80
CA PHE A 298 1.31 13.44 7.07
C PHE A 298 0.58 13.15 5.76
N ILE A 299 -0.42 13.94 5.39
CA ILE A 299 -1.09 13.78 4.09
C ILE A 299 -0.03 13.92 3.01
N HIS A 300 0.02 12.96 2.09
CA HIS A 300 0.98 12.93 0.99
C HIS A 300 2.45 12.66 1.41
N CYS A 301 2.69 12.20 2.64
CA CYS A 301 4.00 11.68 3.06
C CYS A 301 4.32 10.34 2.38
N LYS A 302 5.51 10.25 1.77
CA LYS A 302 5.93 9.09 0.98
C LYS A 302 6.47 7.94 1.82
N ALA A 303 6.92 8.18 3.04
CA ALA A 303 7.44 7.12 3.90
C ALA A 303 6.36 6.09 4.26
N SER A 304 6.79 4.85 4.48
CA SER A 304 5.90 3.77 4.92
C SER A 304 5.53 3.90 6.39
N SER A 305 6.44 4.45 7.19
CA SER A 305 6.34 4.57 8.64
C SER A 305 7.04 5.85 9.07
N ILE A 306 6.40 6.69 9.87
CA ILE A 306 7.01 7.90 10.44
C ILE A 306 6.96 7.78 11.97
N PHE A 307 8.08 7.39 12.57
CA PHE A 307 8.18 7.17 14.01
C PHE A 307 8.04 8.48 14.77
N ASP A 308 7.08 8.51 15.70
CA ASP A 308 6.76 9.66 16.53
C ASP A 308 7.45 9.52 17.88
N ALA A 309 8.53 10.27 18.05
CA ALA A 309 9.34 10.23 19.25
C ALA A 309 8.62 10.86 20.45
N GLY A 310 7.84 11.93 20.23
CA GLY A 310 7.11 12.63 21.29
C GLY A 310 5.97 11.79 21.87
N SER A 311 5.29 11.03 21.01
CA SER A 311 4.11 10.23 21.39
C SER A 311 4.43 8.83 21.92
N SER A 312 5.68 8.36 21.81
CA SER A 312 6.10 7.05 22.32
C SER A 312 6.41 7.08 23.83
N ILE A 313 6.10 6.00 24.55
CA ILE A 313 6.12 5.97 26.04
C ILE A 313 6.87 4.74 26.56
N GLU A 314 7.69 4.95 27.60
CA GLU A 314 8.36 3.90 28.36
C GLU A 314 7.60 3.62 29.66
N LEU A 315 7.32 2.35 29.97
CA LEU A 315 6.83 1.95 31.30
C LEU A 315 7.98 1.45 32.18
N ASN A 316 8.86 0.62 31.61
CA ASN A 316 10.07 0.11 32.26
C ASN A 316 11.06 -0.38 31.17
N SER A 317 12.22 -0.86 31.60
CA SER A 317 13.32 -1.26 30.71
C SER A 317 13.00 -2.37 29.70
N LYS A 318 11.83 -3.02 29.79
CA LYS A 318 11.37 -4.02 28.81
C LYS A 318 10.00 -3.73 28.22
N PHE A 319 9.28 -2.70 28.64
CA PHE A 319 7.88 -2.52 28.24
C PHE A 319 7.62 -1.12 27.71
N PHE A 320 7.31 -1.05 26.41
CA PHE A 320 7.26 0.21 25.66
C PHE A 320 5.99 0.29 24.83
N LYS A 321 5.56 1.53 24.59
CA LYS A 321 4.58 1.90 23.57
C LYS A 321 5.28 2.72 22.49
N LEU A 322 5.23 2.24 21.26
CA LEU A 322 5.87 2.86 20.11
C LEU A 322 4.80 3.35 19.12
N VAL A 323 4.86 4.63 18.77
CA VAL A 323 3.88 5.29 17.89
C VAL A 323 4.51 5.58 16.54
N SER A 324 3.82 5.24 15.45
CA SER A 324 4.28 5.56 14.09
C SER A 324 3.12 5.89 13.16
N TRP A 325 3.21 7.04 12.49
CA TRP A 325 2.25 7.52 11.52
C TRP A 325 2.46 6.90 10.14
N TYR A 326 1.43 6.96 9.30
CA TYR A 326 1.52 6.64 7.89
C TYR A 326 0.32 7.21 7.12
N ASP A 327 0.57 7.81 5.95
CA ASP A 327 -0.51 7.99 4.96
C ASP A 327 -0.82 6.61 4.37
N ASN A 328 -1.95 6.04 4.80
CA ASN A 328 -2.38 4.70 4.41
C ASN A 328 -2.68 4.55 2.92
N GLU A 329 -2.76 5.65 2.18
CA GLU A 329 -2.97 5.66 0.74
C GLU A 329 -1.67 5.98 0.00
N TRP A 330 -0.98 7.05 0.42
CA TRP A 330 0.14 7.60 -0.34
C TRP A 330 1.46 6.85 -0.14
N GLY A 331 1.88 6.66 1.11
CA GLY A 331 3.11 5.90 1.41
C GLY A 331 3.03 4.49 0.85
N TYR A 332 1.87 3.83 1.00
CA TYR A 332 1.61 2.52 0.43
C TYR A 332 1.67 2.50 -1.11
N SER A 333 1.08 3.49 -1.78
CA SER A 333 1.11 3.57 -3.25
C SER A 333 2.53 3.76 -3.78
N ASN A 334 3.38 4.52 -3.09
CA ASN A 334 4.80 4.62 -3.42
C ASN A 334 5.53 3.28 -3.25
N ARG A 335 5.21 2.50 -2.20
CA ARG A 335 5.78 1.15 -2.03
C ARG A 335 5.42 0.17 -3.15
N VAL A 336 4.24 0.30 -3.75
CA VAL A 336 3.87 -0.50 -4.93
C VAL A 336 4.78 -0.17 -6.11
N ILE A 337 5.14 1.11 -6.30
CA ILE A 337 6.05 1.55 -7.37
C ILE A 337 7.51 1.14 -7.09
N ASP A 338 7.93 1.17 -5.83
CA ASP A 338 9.26 0.70 -5.43
C ASP A 338 9.39 -0.81 -5.68
N LEU A 339 8.40 -1.61 -5.25
CA LEU A 339 8.35 -3.05 -5.53
C LEU A 339 8.30 -3.35 -7.03
N LEU A 340 7.52 -2.60 -7.81
CA LEU A 340 7.51 -2.71 -9.27
C LEU A 340 8.91 -2.47 -9.85
N SER A 341 9.60 -1.44 -9.37
CA SER A 341 10.94 -1.11 -9.82
C SER A 341 11.96 -2.20 -9.48
N ASP A 342 11.85 -2.81 -8.31
CA ASP A 342 12.70 -3.92 -7.91
C ASP A 342 12.47 -5.18 -8.74
N VAL A 343 11.21 -5.52 -9.01
CA VAL A 343 10.85 -6.62 -9.91
C VAL A 343 11.52 -6.42 -11.27
N VAL A 344 11.42 -5.23 -11.86
CA VAL A 344 12.07 -4.95 -13.14
C VAL A 344 13.59 -5.01 -13.07
N LYS A 345 14.21 -4.44 -12.03
CA LYS A 345 15.67 -4.45 -11.86
C LYS A 345 16.22 -5.87 -11.66
N LYS A 346 15.52 -6.72 -10.90
CA LYS A 346 15.94 -8.09 -10.57
C LYS A 346 15.58 -9.09 -11.66
N GLY A 347 14.57 -8.79 -12.49
CA GLY A 347 14.17 -9.59 -13.64
C GLY A 347 12.68 -9.90 -13.64
N ILE A 348 12.09 -9.86 -14.84
CA ILE A 348 10.70 -10.25 -15.12
C ILE A 348 10.67 -11.69 -15.63
#